data_AF-A0A7S4R3Q5-F1
#
_entry.id   AF-A0A7S4R3Q5-F1
#
_cell.length_a   1.000
_cell.length_b   1.000
_cell.length_c   1.000
_cell.angle_alpha   90.00
_cell.angle_beta   90.00
_cell.angle_gamma   90.00
#
_symmetry.space_group_name_H-M   'P 1'
#
loop_
_entity.id
_entity.type
_entity.pdbx_description
1 polymer ?
#
loop_
_entity_poly.entity_id
_entity_poly.type
_entity_poly.pdbx_seq_one_letter_code
_entity_poly.pdbx_strand_id
1 'polypeptide(L)'
;VEAPALGRAMEPQVIGKADEELEELRNLATPELPWPHELPAAELPGALVRAVFGSLAAEAEAELQRVSKLPPQALASDTVAKQNRREAYLNPQRRRHWESRARLFLERRPDVVRALSTEALYSALMMQHLLELDAADPDLPAAERCSEDAFEDGINSQFLLDATRGRFVVEGEVFHFAEAEADESEEALLERTVGAVRQVVLQHGGSRLLEWVTTAMSQSGIAAVERAGLCRAAVSGGCAQVDYRLDEDPERKDGLLVRLQTRRQGFREYLLDAPGASEEDAAPLSCASSSSLQKTATVSYGPGGEVDVLDFREDVHIRRGGETLEPELLCAAIPWVPAESSAVGPEVSAPGRWLLADCVRRLCSRCRPRRGLRQEAQETAAGGGAYRS
;
A
#
# COMPACT_ATOMS: atom_id res chain seq x y z
N VAL A 1 -12.16 -21.66 -59.46
CA VAL A 1 -11.47 -21.10 -58.28
C VAL A 1 -12.22 -21.63 -57.09
N GLU A 2 -11.74 -22.75 -56.55
CA GLU A 2 -12.34 -23.42 -55.39
C GLU A 2 -11.94 -22.68 -54.11
N ALA A 3 -12.91 -22.45 -53.22
CA ALA A 3 -12.70 -21.81 -51.93
C ALA A 3 -12.19 -22.85 -50.90
N PRO A 4 -11.23 -22.50 -50.03
CA PRO A 4 -10.69 -23.41 -49.04
C PRO A 4 -11.66 -23.64 -47.87
N ALA A 5 -11.67 -24.88 -47.38
CA ALA A 5 -12.53 -25.36 -46.30
C ALA A 5 -12.16 -24.73 -44.94
N LEU A 6 -13.20 -24.35 -44.20
CA LEU A 6 -13.13 -23.82 -42.83
C LEU A 6 -12.68 -24.90 -41.85
N GLY A 7 -11.72 -24.54 -40.99
CA GLY A 7 -11.09 -25.40 -40.00
C GLY A 7 -12.04 -25.89 -38.90
N ARG A 8 -11.79 -27.14 -38.45
CA ARG A 8 -12.45 -27.76 -37.30
C ARG A 8 -12.11 -27.02 -36.01
N ALA A 9 -13.14 -26.68 -35.24
CA ALA A 9 -13.00 -26.25 -33.86
C ALA A 9 -12.48 -27.43 -33.01
N MET A 10 -11.41 -27.20 -32.26
CA MET A 10 -10.93 -28.11 -31.22
C MET A 10 -11.81 -27.94 -29.99
N GLU A 11 -12.44 -29.02 -29.56
CA GLU A 11 -13.06 -29.09 -28.24
C GLU A 11 -11.99 -29.29 -27.16
N PRO A 12 -12.05 -28.55 -26.05
CA PRO A 12 -11.11 -28.70 -24.95
C PRO A 12 -11.42 -29.99 -24.17
N GLN A 13 -10.40 -30.83 -24.00
CA GLN A 13 -10.47 -31.99 -23.12
C GLN A 13 -10.33 -31.56 -21.66
N VAL A 14 -11.36 -31.85 -20.87
CA VAL A 14 -11.38 -31.67 -19.42
C VAL A 14 -10.58 -32.79 -18.77
N ILE A 15 -9.48 -32.43 -18.09
CA ILE A 15 -8.64 -33.36 -17.33
C ILE A 15 -9.26 -33.54 -15.94
N GLY A 16 -9.83 -34.71 -15.69
CA GLY A 16 -10.44 -35.06 -14.41
C GLY A 16 -9.41 -35.28 -13.31
N LYS A 17 -9.22 -34.27 -12.45
CA LYS A 17 -8.69 -34.36 -11.07
C LYS A 17 -9.14 -33.22 -10.14
N ALA A 18 -10.07 -32.36 -10.58
CA ALA A 18 -10.48 -31.16 -9.85
C ALA A 18 -11.20 -31.46 -8.51
N ASP A 19 -11.88 -32.60 -8.40
CA ASP A 19 -12.70 -32.92 -7.22
C ASP A 19 -11.89 -33.24 -5.96
N GLU A 20 -10.68 -33.80 -6.09
CA GLU A 20 -9.79 -34.10 -4.95
C GLU A 20 -9.04 -32.85 -4.47
N GLU A 21 -8.69 -31.92 -5.38
CA GLU A 21 -8.02 -30.65 -5.02
C GLU A 21 -8.98 -29.65 -4.36
N LEU A 22 -10.30 -29.78 -4.60
CA LEU A 22 -11.35 -28.96 -4.01
C LEU A 22 -11.66 -29.33 -2.54
N GLU A 23 -11.47 -30.59 -2.14
CA GLU A 23 -11.74 -31.02 -0.77
C GLU A 23 -10.65 -30.55 0.21
N GLU A 24 -9.41 -30.42 -0.25
CA GLU A 24 -8.30 -29.89 0.55
C GLU A 24 -8.43 -28.39 0.84
N LEU A 25 -8.95 -27.59 -0.12
CA LEU A 25 -9.16 -26.15 0.06
C LEU A 25 -10.34 -25.83 1.00
N ARG A 26 -11.37 -26.68 1.01
CA ARG A 26 -12.52 -26.54 1.93
C ARG A 26 -12.14 -26.70 3.41
N ASN A 27 -11.06 -27.42 3.71
CA ASN A 27 -10.59 -27.62 5.09
C ASN A 27 -9.73 -26.45 5.62
N LEU A 28 -9.41 -25.45 4.79
CA LEU A 28 -8.58 -24.30 5.17
C LEU A 28 -9.38 -23.00 5.40
N ALA A 29 -10.64 -22.96 5.00
CA ALA A 29 -11.53 -21.83 5.27
C ALA A 29 -11.94 -21.87 6.75
N THR A 30 -11.24 -21.09 7.57
CA THR A 30 -11.60 -20.92 8.99
C THR A 30 -12.90 -20.11 9.06
N PRO A 31 -13.94 -20.53 9.79
CA PRO A 31 -15.16 -19.73 9.93
C PRO A 31 -14.82 -18.39 10.58
N GLU A 32 -15.00 -17.30 9.82
CA GLU A 32 -14.83 -15.94 10.32
C GLU A 32 -15.89 -15.67 11.39
N LEU A 33 -15.45 -15.47 12.63
CA LEU A 33 -16.34 -15.01 13.69
C LEU A 33 -16.64 -13.52 13.46
N PRO A 34 -17.91 -13.09 13.55
CA PRO A 34 -18.27 -11.69 13.39
C PRO A 34 -17.53 -10.82 14.42
N TRP A 35 -17.08 -9.64 14.00
CA TRP A 35 -16.39 -8.71 14.88
C TRP A 35 -17.26 -8.37 16.09
N PRO A 36 -16.74 -8.50 17.33
CA PRO A 36 -17.51 -8.11 18.50
C PRO A 36 -17.73 -6.59 18.48
N HIS A 37 -18.99 -6.18 18.34
CA HIS A 37 -19.39 -4.76 18.28
C HIS A 37 -19.08 -3.98 19.58
N GLU A 38 -18.69 -4.67 20.65
CA GLU A 38 -18.48 -4.07 21.98
C GLU A 38 -17.09 -4.41 22.54
N LEU A 39 -16.02 -4.15 21.78
CA LEU A 39 -14.69 -4.10 22.40
C LEU A 39 -14.56 -2.84 23.25
N PRO A 40 -14.00 -2.93 24.47
CA PRO A 40 -13.62 -1.74 25.22
C PRO A 40 -12.72 -0.87 24.35
N ALA A 41 -12.94 0.45 24.37
CA ALA A 41 -12.16 1.40 23.56
C ALA A 41 -10.64 1.27 23.77
N ALA A 42 -10.21 0.81 24.94
CA ALA A 42 -8.80 0.55 25.24
C ALA A 42 -8.22 -0.70 24.57
N GLU A 43 -9.05 -1.70 24.24
CA GLU A 43 -8.62 -2.96 23.61
C GLU A 43 -8.73 -2.92 22.09
N LEU A 44 -9.57 -2.03 21.56
CA LEU A 44 -9.84 -1.89 20.13
C LEU A 44 -8.55 -1.71 19.29
N PRO A 45 -7.59 -0.83 19.63
CA PRO A 45 -6.37 -0.66 18.84
C PRO A 45 -5.56 -1.96 18.71
N GLY A 46 -5.38 -2.67 19.83
CA GLY A 46 -4.63 -3.93 19.85
C GLY A 46 -5.33 -5.05 19.07
N ALA A 47 -6.67 -5.09 19.12
CA ALA A 47 -7.48 -6.00 18.33
C ALA A 47 -7.37 -5.72 16.83
N LEU A 48 -7.47 -4.47 16.41
CA LEU A 48 -7.36 -4.09 14.99
C LEU A 48 -5.98 -4.40 14.41
N VAL A 49 -4.90 -4.18 15.18
CA VAL A 49 -3.55 -4.63 14.77
C VAL A 49 -3.54 -6.13 14.55
N ARG A 50 -4.06 -6.94 15.48
CA ARG A 50 -4.11 -8.40 15.29
C ARG A 50 -4.96 -8.79 14.08
N ALA A 51 -6.07 -8.10 13.84
CA ALA A 51 -6.95 -8.35 12.71
C ALA A 51 -6.23 -8.11 11.36
N VAL A 52 -5.59 -6.94 11.21
CA VAL A 52 -4.83 -6.58 10.00
C VAL A 52 -3.73 -7.62 9.72
N PHE A 53 -2.89 -7.92 10.71
CA PHE A 53 -1.78 -8.85 10.52
C PHE A 53 -2.21 -10.31 10.45
N GLY A 54 -3.37 -10.66 11.03
CA GLY A 54 -4.02 -11.94 10.83
C GLY A 54 -4.49 -12.12 9.39
N SER A 55 -5.17 -11.11 8.82
CA SER A 55 -5.60 -11.10 7.41
C SER A 55 -4.40 -11.22 6.47
N LEU A 56 -3.37 -10.40 6.65
CA LEU A 56 -2.17 -10.42 5.81
C LEU A 56 -1.41 -11.76 5.88
N ALA A 57 -1.37 -12.39 7.06
CA ALA A 57 -0.77 -13.71 7.21
C ALA A 57 -1.61 -14.80 6.51
N ALA A 58 -2.94 -14.74 6.62
CA ALA A 58 -3.84 -15.67 5.94
C ALA A 58 -3.75 -15.53 4.41
N GLU A 59 -3.71 -14.29 3.89
CA GLU A 59 -3.49 -14.00 2.47
C GLU A 59 -2.13 -14.53 1.99
N ALA A 60 -1.06 -14.33 2.76
CA ALA A 60 0.28 -14.81 2.42
C ALA A 60 0.37 -16.34 2.38
N GLU A 61 -0.33 -17.02 3.29
CA GLU A 61 -0.43 -18.48 3.34
C GLU A 61 -1.22 -19.03 2.14
N ALA A 62 -2.39 -18.44 1.85
CA ALA A 62 -3.19 -18.80 0.69
C ALA A 62 -2.41 -18.62 -0.63
N GLU A 63 -1.66 -17.53 -0.75
CA GLU A 63 -0.79 -17.28 -1.90
C GLU A 63 0.37 -18.28 -1.98
N LEU A 64 1.01 -18.63 -0.85
CA LEU A 64 2.07 -19.64 -0.83
C LEU A 64 1.55 -21.00 -1.31
N GLN A 65 0.37 -21.40 -0.85
CA GLN A 65 -0.30 -22.62 -1.28
C GLN A 65 -0.63 -22.58 -2.78
N ARG A 66 -1.18 -21.47 -3.28
CA ARG A 66 -1.45 -21.27 -4.70
C ARG A 66 -0.17 -21.41 -5.54
N VAL A 67 0.92 -20.74 -5.14
CA VAL A 67 2.22 -20.79 -5.84
C VAL A 67 2.83 -22.20 -5.82
N SER A 68 2.71 -22.92 -4.71
CA SER A 68 3.22 -24.31 -4.61
C SER A 68 2.55 -25.29 -5.57
N LYS A 69 1.33 -24.97 -6.04
CA LYS A 69 0.56 -25.77 -7.00
C LYS A 69 0.84 -25.37 -8.45
N LEU A 70 1.56 -24.27 -8.69
CA LEU A 70 1.84 -23.81 -10.04
C LEU A 70 2.82 -24.75 -10.77
N PRO A 71 2.68 -24.90 -12.10
CA PRO A 71 3.65 -25.66 -12.88
C PRO A 71 4.99 -24.88 -13.00
N PRO A 72 6.13 -25.55 -13.24
CA PRO A 72 7.47 -24.92 -13.24
C PRO A 72 7.60 -23.67 -14.13
N GLN A 73 6.93 -23.65 -15.28
CA GLN A 73 6.92 -22.49 -16.18
C GLN A 73 6.23 -21.25 -15.59
N ALA A 74 5.23 -21.46 -14.73
CA ALA A 74 4.51 -20.37 -14.07
C ALA A 74 5.22 -19.89 -12.80
N LEU A 75 6.08 -20.72 -12.18
CA LEU A 75 6.91 -20.32 -11.03
C LEU A 75 7.86 -19.15 -11.37
N ALA A 76 8.23 -18.96 -12.64
CA ALA A 76 9.04 -17.81 -13.06
C ALA A 76 8.36 -16.45 -12.78
N SER A 77 7.04 -16.43 -12.59
CA SER A 77 6.28 -15.22 -12.22
C SER A 77 6.30 -14.92 -10.72
N ASP A 78 6.79 -15.85 -9.90
CA ASP A 78 6.97 -15.68 -8.46
C ASP A 78 8.35 -15.10 -8.17
N THR A 79 8.43 -13.78 -8.28
CA THR A 79 9.69 -13.05 -8.13
C THR A 79 10.17 -13.03 -6.68
N VAL A 80 11.45 -12.71 -6.49
CA VAL A 80 12.05 -12.58 -5.14
C VAL A 80 11.30 -11.56 -4.30
N ALA A 81 10.85 -10.46 -4.91
CA ALA A 81 10.06 -9.44 -4.22
C ALA A 81 8.73 -9.98 -3.68
N LYS A 82 8.02 -10.79 -4.48
CA LYS A 82 6.77 -11.45 -4.04
C LYS A 82 7.02 -12.44 -2.90
N GLN A 83 8.11 -13.21 -2.98
CA GLN A 83 8.54 -14.11 -1.90
C GLN A 83 8.82 -13.35 -0.61
N ASN A 84 9.61 -12.28 -0.68
CA ASN A 84 9.94 -11.45 0.48
C ASN A 84 8.71 -10.79 1.10
N ARG A 85 7.77 -10.33 0.26
CA ARG A 85 6.50 -9.75 0.73
C ARG A 85 5.65 -10.77 1.48
N ARG A 86 5.58 -12.04 1.02
CA ARG A 86 4.93 -13.11 1.80
C ARG A 86 5.67 -13.40 3.10
N GLU A 87 6.98 -13.51 3.04
CA GLU A 87 7.82 -13.77 4.21
C GLU A 87 7.71 -12.66 5.27
N ALA A 88 7.38 -11.42 4.89
CA ALA A 88 7.08 -10.34 5.84
C ALA A 88 5.95 -10.70 6.82
N TYR A 89 5.02 -11.58 6.42
CA TYR A 89 3.84 -11.98 7.19
C TYR A 89 3.92 -13.42 7.72
N LEU A 90 4.54 -14.32 6.96
CA LEU A 90 4.73 -15.71 7.36
C LEU A 90 5.83 -15.84 8.43
N ASN A 91 6.85 -14.98 8.40
CA ASN A 91 7.89 -14.95 9.41
C ASN A 91 7.37 -14.31 10.72
N PRO A 92 7.33 -15.03 11.85
CA PRO A 92 6.80 -14.47 13.09
C PRO A 92 7.58 -13.27 13.63
N GLN A 93 8.90 -13.20 13.38
CA GLN A 93 9.72 -12.08 13.84
C GLN A 93 9.47 -10.82 13.02
N ARG A 94 9.41 -10.94 11.68
CA ARG A 94 9.08 -9.82 10.79
C ARG A 94 7.65 -9.33 11.05
N ARG A 95 6.69 -10.24 11.21
CA ARG A 95 5.31 -9.88 11.55
C ARG A 95 5.23 -9.09 12.86
N ARG A 96 5.89 -9.57 13.93
CA ARG A 96 5.95 -8.84 15.22
C ARG A 96 6.60 -7.45 15.09
N HIS A 97 7.61 -7.32 14.24
CA HIS A 97 8.23 -6.02 13.97
C HIS A 97 7.21 -5.03 13.37
N TRP A 98 6.48 -5.45 12.34
CA TRP A 98 5.47 -4.62 11.70
C TRP A 98 4.26 -4.35 12.60
N GLU A 99 3.78 -5.34 13.37
CA GLU A 99 2.76 -5.12 14.38
C GLU A 99 3.16 -4.06 15.42
N SER A 100 4.44 -4.07 15.84
CA SER A 100 4.98 -3.06 16.77
C SER A 100 4.92 -1.66 16.16
N ARG A 101 5.28 -1.52 14.88
CA ARG A 101 5.20 -0.24 14.16
C ARG A 101 3.77 0.26 14.02
N ALA A 102 2.83 -0.63 13.71
CA ALA A 102 1.41 -0.33 13.64
C ALA A 102 0.86 0.16 15.00
N ARG A 103 1.29 -0.44 16.12
CA ARG A 103 0.95 0.05 17.47
C ARG A 103 1.52 1.44 17.74
N LEU A 104 2.78 1.69 17.36
CA LEU A 104 3.39 3.01 17.50
C LEU A 104 2.64 4.07 16.69
N PHE A 105 2.13 3.76 15.50
CA PHE A 105 1.26 4.68 14.75
C PHE A 105 0.01 5.07 15.55
N LEU A 106 -0.71 4.09 16.10
CA LEU A 106 -1.92 4.33 16.90
C LEU A 106 -1.63 5.14 18.16
N GLU A 107 -0.48 4.93 18.80
CA GLU A 107 -0.02 5.71 19.95
C GLU A 107 0.35 7.15 19.58
N ARG A 108 0.99 7.35 18.41
CA ARG A 108 1.35 8.68 17.89
C ARG A 108 0.14 9.49 17.45
N ARG A 109 -0.93 8.83 17.01
CA ARG A 109 -2.12 9.44 16.38
C ARG A 109 -3.44 9.16 17.14
N PRO A 110 -3.54 9.55 18.43
CA PRO A 110 -4.76 9.36 19.19
C PRO A 110 -5.94 10.21 18.66
N ASP A 111 -5.65 11.27 17.91
CA ASP A 111 -6.62 12.06 17.14
C ASP A 111 -7.32 11.20 16.07
N VAL A 112 -6.55 10.48 15.25
CA VAL A 112 -7.07 9.60 14.19
C VAL A 112 -7.89 8.46 14.80
N VAL A 113 -7.37 7.82 15.85
CA VAL A 113 -8.06 6.72 16.56
C VAL A 113 -9.43 7.14 17.10
N ARG A 114 -9.58 8.40 17.53
CA ARG A 114 -10.85 8.92 18.05
C ARG A 114 -11.78 9.43 16.95
N ALA A 115 -11.25 9.84 15.81
CA ALA A 115 -12.02 10.47 14.74
C ALA A 115 -12.64 9.45 13.78
N LEU A 116 -11.96 8.34 13.51
CA LEU A 116 -12.39 7.34 12.54
C LEU A 116 -13.36 6.30 13.13
N SER A 117 -14.26 5.77 12.28
CA SER A 117 -15.02 4.57 12.61
C SER A 117 -14.09 3.35 12.74
N THR A 118 -14.61 2.23 13.24
CA THR A 118 -13.79 1.01 13.37
C THR A 118 -13.32 0.50 12.02
N GLU A 119 -14.19 0.53 11.01
CA GLU A 119 -13.90 0.16 9.62
C GLU A 119 -12.88 1.10 8.99
N ALA A 120 -13.07 2.41 9.10
CA ALA A 120 -12.14 3.40 8.59
C ALA A 120 -10.77 3.30 9.28
N LEU A 121 -10.74 3.04 10.60
CA LEU A 121 -9.51 2.85 11.35
C LEU A 121 -8.78 1.56 10.95
N TYR A 122 -9.52 0.47 10.68
CA TYR A 122 -8.96 -0.76 10.13
C TYR A 122 -8.28 -0.51 8.78
N SER A 123 -8.99 0.14 7.85
CA SER A 123 -8.44 0.48 6.53
C SER A 123 -7.27 1.45 6.62
N ALA A 124 -7.34 2.47 7.47
CA ALA A 124 -6.23 3.39 7.71
C ALA A 124 -5.00 2.66 8.27
N LEU A 125 -5.18 1.69 9.17
CA LEU A 125 -4.10 0.89 9.73
C LEU A 125 -3.47 -0.06 8.69
N MET A 126 -4.30 -0.69 7.84
CA MET A 126 -3.82 -1.50 6.72
C MET A 126 -3.01 -0.64 5.75
N MET A 127 -3.55 0.52 5.37
CA MET A 127 -2.85 1.45 4.47
C MET A 127 -1.55 1.98 5.08
N GLN A 128 -1.56 2.34 6.37
CA GLN A 128 -0.36 2.75 7.10
C GLN A 128 0.74 1.70 6.97
N HIS A 129 0.40 0.42 7.22
CA HIS A 129 1.36 -0.68 7.11
C HIS A 129 1.90 -0.83 5.68
N LEU A 130 1.03 -0.79 4.66
CA LEU A 130 1.46 -0.90 3.26
C LEU A 130 2.42 0.23 2.86
N LEU A 131 2.12 1.47 3.24
CA LEU A 131 2.98 2.62 2.95
C LEU A 131 4.30 2.56 3.70
N GLU A 132 4.31 2.12 4.97
CA GLU A 132 5.55 1.97 5.72
C GLU A 132 6.43 0.83 5.17
N LEU A 133 5.81 -0.25 4.66
CA LEU A 133 6.51 -1.33 4.00
C LEU A 133 7.20 -0.83 2.72
N ASP A 134 6.47 -0.08 1.88
CA ASP A 134 7.02 0.48 0.64
C ASP A 134 8.07 1.56 0.95
N ALA A 135 7.91 2.35 2.01
CA ALA A 135 8.88 3.37 2.42
C ALA A 135 10.20 2.79 2.98
N ALA A 136 10.15 1.60 3.57
CA ALA A 136 11.33 0.89 4.06
C ALA A 136 12.09 0.14 2.95
N ASP A 137 11.42 -0.16 1.84
CA ASP A 137 11.95 -1.04 0.79
C ASP A 137 13.23 -0.55 0.10
N PRO A 138 13.37 0.75 -0.26
CA PRO A 138 14.57 1.24 -0.97
C PRO A 138 15.86 1.07 -0.16
N ASP A 139 15.77 1.08 1.18
CA ASP A 139 16.90 0.91 2.09
C ASP A 139 17.36 -0.55 2.20
N LEU A 140 16.55 -1.51 1.76
CA LEU A 140 16.87 -2.93 1.83
C LEU A 140 17.80 -3.33 0.68
N PRO A 141 18.72 -4.28 0.93
CA PRO A 141 19.44 -4.95 -0.15
C PRO A 141 18.46 -5.53 -1.17
N ALA A 142 18.83 -5.53 -2.46
CA ALA A 142 17.93 -5.97 -3.54
C ALA A 142 17.34 -7.38 -3.33
N ALA A 143 18.07 -8.29 -2.69
CA ALA A 143 17.60 -9.65 -2.38
C ALA A 143 16.55 -9.71 -1.25
N GLU A 144 16.38 -8.64 -0.47
CA GLU A 144 15.45 -8.54 0.66
C GLU A 144 14.26 -7.62 0.39
N ARG A 145 14.27 -6.90 -0.74
CA ARG A 145 13.18 -6.02 -1.16
C ARG A 145 11.88 -6.79 -1.37
N CYS A 146 10.78 -6.17 -0.95
CA CYS A 146 9.39 -6.58 -1.10
C CYS A 146 8.70 -5.89 -2.29
N SER A 147 9.36 -4.92 -2.93
CA SER A 147 8.89 -4.25 -4.15
C SER A 147 9.92 -4.37 -5.29
N GLU A 148 9.42 -4.25 -6.51
CA GLU A 148 10.22 -4.16 -7.74
C GLU A 148 10.27 -2.73 -8.28
N ASP A 149 9.79 -1.77 -7.49
CA ASP A 149 9.76 -0.37 -7.86
C ASP A 149 11.16 0.15 -8.21
N ALA A 150 11.21 0.85 -9.34
CA ALA A 150 12.40 1.52 -9.83
C ALA A 150 12.28 3.03 -9.61
N PHE A 151 13.43 3.70 -9.49
CA PHE A 151 13.51 5.14 -9.29
C PHE A 151 14.50 5.77 -10.28
N GLU A 152 14.07 6.87 -10.88
CA GLU A 152 14.84 7.70 -11.81
C GLU A 152 14.97 9.10 -11.19
N ASP A 153 16.21 9.51 -10.86
CA ASP A 153 16.48 10.80 -10.20
C ASP A 153 15.64 11.07 -8.93
N GLY A 154 15.39 10.00 -8.15
CA GLY A 154 14.58 10.04 -6.93
C GLY A 154 13.07 10.04 -7.15
N ILE A 155 12.60 9.80 -8.38
CA ILE A 155 11.18 9.71 -8.73
C ILE A 155 10.84 8.27 -9.06
N ASN A 156 9.76 7.75 -8.49
CA ASN A 156 9.25 6.42 -8.79
C ASN A 156 8.89 6.30 -10.29
N SER A 157 9.38 5.27 -10.99
CA SER A 157 9.14 5.11 -12.44
C SER A 157 7.64 4.93 -12.77
N GLN A 158 6.84 4.37 -11.86
CA GLN A 158 5.40 4.24 -12.04
C GLN A 158 4.69 5.60 -11.98
N PHE A 159 5.17 6.54 -11.16
CA PHE A 159 4.69 7.93 -11.15
C PHE A 159 4.85 8.58 -12.54
N LEU A 160 5.99 8.37 -13.21
CA LEU A 160 6.24 8.92 -14.55
C LEU A 160 5.24 8.38 -15.58
N LEU A 161 4.85 7.11 -15.47
CA LEU A 161 3.84 6.48 -16.33
C LEU A 161 2.41 6.96 -16.01
N ASP A 162 2.15 7.37 -14.78
CA ASP A 162 0.82 7.75 -14.30
C ASP A 162 0.52 9.24 -14.42
N ALA A 163 1.55 10.09 -14.51
CA ALA A 163 1.43 11.54 -14.65
C ALA A 163 0.45 11.97 -15.76
N THR A 164 0.35 11.18 -16.82
CA THR A 164 -0.47 11.49 -18.01
C THR A 164 -1.81 10.72 -18.01
N ARG A 165 -2.01 9.81 -17.06
CA ARG A 165 -3.21 8.96 -16.91
C ARG A 165 -4.12 9.39 -15.76
N GLY A 166 -3.53 9.99 -14.73
CA GLY A 166 -4.23 10.52 -13.58
C GLY A 166 -4.47 12.02 -13.68
N ARG A 167 -5.22 12.54 -12.70
CA ARG A 167 -5.35 13.98 -12.45
C ARG A 167 -4.53 14.32 -11.20
N PHE A 168 -3.60 15.25 -11.34
CA PHE A 168 -2.73 15.69 -10.25
C PHE A 168 -3.09 17.11 -9.83
N VAL A 169 -3.08 17.38 -8.53
CA VAL A 169 -3.20 18.72 -7.96
C VAL A 169 -2.00 18.96 -7.06
N VAL A 170 -1.14 19.91 -7.40
CA VAL A 170 0.06 20.23 -6.62
C VAL A 170 -0.01 21.70 -6.22
N GLU A 171 -0.15 21.98 -4.93
CA GLU A 171 -0.32 23.35 -4.40
C GLU A 171 -1.44 24.14 -5.13
N GLY A 172 -2.53 23.45 -5.45
CA GLY A 172 -3.67 24.01 -6.17
C GLY A 172 -3.52 24.11 -7.69
N GLU A 173 -2.34 23.89 -8.27
CA GLU A 173 -2.16 23.76 -9.73
C GLU A 173 -2.64 22.38 -10.20
N VAL A 174 -3.42 22.34 -11.28
CA VAL A 174 -4.01 21.10 -11.82
C VAL A 174 -3.25 20.64 -13.05
N PHE A 175 -2.84 19.38 -13.06
CA PHE A 175 -2.21 18.71 -14.19
C PHE A 175 -3.09 17.52 -14.61
N HIS A 176 -3.67 17.59 -15.80
CA HIS A 176 -4.59 16.57 -16.28
C HIS A 176 -4.54 16.51 -17.81
N PHE A 177 -3.91 15.47 -18.35
CA PHE A 177 -3.66 15.38 -19.80
C PHE A 177 -4.94 15.37 -20.63
N ALA A 178 -6.02 14.75 -20.14
CA ALA A 178 -7.30 14.74 -20.85
C ALA A 178 -7.95 16.13 -20.98
N GLU A 179 -7.49 17.10 -20.19
CA GLU A 179 -7.94 18.50 -20.20
C GLU A 179 -6.81 19.47 -20.62
N ALA A 180 -5.67 18.94 -21.08
CA ALA A 180 -4.54 19.76 -21.53
C ALA A 180 -4.88 20.55 -22.81
N GLU A 181 -4.17 21.66 -23.01
CA GLU A 181 -4.29 22.47 -24.23
C GLU A 181 -3.90 21.63 -25.46
N ALA A 182 -4.49 21.94 -26.61
CA ALA A 182 -4.36 21.11 -27.82
C ALA A 182 -2.92 20.96 -28.35
N ASP A 183 -1.99 21.81 -27.90
CA ASP A 183 -0.58 21.83 -28.28
C ASP A 183 0.38 21.35 -27.18
N GLU A 184 -0.11 20.98 -25.99
CA GLU A 184 0.75 20.43 -24.93
C GLU A 184 1.07 18.95 -25.22
N SER A 185 2.36 18.64 -25.37
CA SER A 185 2.80 17.24 -25.54
C SER A 185 2.76 16.49 -24.22
N GLU A 186 2.71 15.15 -24.30
CA GLU A 186 2.76 14.28 -23.13
C GLU A 186 4.01 14.54 -22.28
N GLU A 187 5.16 14.72 -22.94
CA GLU A 187 6.44 15.02 -22.29
C GLU A 187 6.43 16.39 -21.61
N ALA A 188 5.84 17.41 -22.24
CA ALA A 188 5.76 18.74 -21.65
C ALA A 188 4.91 18.75 -20.39
N LEU A 189 3.76 18.07 -20.39
CA LEU A 189 2.93 17.91 -19.19
C LEU A 189 3.66 17.12 -18.10
N LEU A 190 4.34 16.03 -18.48
CA LEU A 190 5.12 15.20 -17.55
C LEU A 190 6.23 16.03 -16.88
N GLU A 191 7.03 16.77 -17.65
CA GLU A 191 8.10 17.62 -17.14
C GLU A 191 7.57 18.67 -16.15
N ARG A 192 6.44 19.31 -16.48
CA ARG A 192 5.79 20.27 -15.59
C ARG A 192 5.29 19.63 -14.30
N THR A 193 4.60 18.50 -14.40
CA THR A 193 4.05 17.77 -13.25
C THR A 193 5.17 17.31 -12.31
N VAL A 194 6.22 16.72 -12.88
CA VAL A 194 7.44 16.32 -12.15
C VAL A 194 8.11 17.53 -11.52
N GLY A 195 8.25 18.63 -12.26
CA GLY A 195 8.84 19.87 -11.78
C GLY A 195 8.09 20.44 -10.57
N ALA A 196 6.76 20.48 -10.63
CA ALA A 196 5.91 20.95 -9.53
C ALA A 196 6.04 20.06 -8.29
N VAL A 197 5.91 18.74 -8.42
CA VAL A 197 6.07 17.80 -7.29
C VAL A 197 7.47 17.91 -6.69
N ARG A 198 8.52 17.90 -7.52
CA ARG A 198 9.91 18.02 -7.07
C ARG A 198 10.15 19.33 -6.32
N GLN A 199 9.62 20.45 -6.83
CA GLN A 199 9.76 21.75 -6.18
C GLN A 199 9.13 21.73 -4.78
N VAL A 200 7.89 21.28 -4.65
CA VAL A 200 7.18 21.25 -3.36
C VAL A 200 7.87 20.30 -2.38
N VAL A 201 8.23 19.10 -2.84
CA VAL A 201 8.82 18.09 -1.96
C VAL A 201 10.22 18.47 -1.48
N LEU A 202 11.09 18.97 -2.36
CA LEU A 202 12.47 19.31 -1.99
C LEU A 202 12.57 20.59 -1.13
N GLN A 203 11.53 21.43 -1.11
CA GLN A 203 11.45 22.55 -0.17
C GLN A 203 11.22 22.09 1.27
N HIS A 204 10.52 20.95 1.44
CA HIS A 204 10.11 20.43 2.74
C HIS A 204 10.97 19.23 3.20
N GLY A 205 11.70 18.58 2.31
CA GLY A 205 12.54 17.42 2.64
C GLY A 205 13.65 17.12 1.63
N GLY A 206 14.24 15.93 1.76
CA GLY A 206 15.31 15.46 0.87
C GLY A 206 14.79 14.60 -0.29
N SER A 207 15.71 14.07 -1.10
CA SER A 207 15.40 13.14 -2.20
C SER A 207 14.59 11.92 -1.74
N ARG A 208 14.80 11.47 -0.52
CA ARG A 208 14.06 10.33 0.05
C ARG A 208 12.57 10.61 0.24
N LEU A 209 12.21 11.86 0.60
CA LEU A 209 10.81 12.26 0.67
C LEU A 209 10.18 12.28 -0.72
N LEU A 210 10.94 12.65 -1.75
CA LEU A 210 10.49 12.60 -3.15
C LEU A 210 10.19 11.17 -3.59
N GLU A 211 11.03 10.21 -3.25
CA GLU A 211 10.79 8.78 -3.53
C GLU A 211 9.48 8.32 -2.89
N TRP A 212 9.26 8.61 -1.61
CA TRP A 212 8.04 8.19 -0.91
C TRP A 212 6.77 8.86 -1.43
N VAL A 213 6.81 10.18 -1.65
CA VAL A 213 5.67 10.93 -2.16
C VAL A 213 5.32 10.47 -3.58
N THR A 214 6.31 10.25 -4.45
CA THR A 214 6.06 9.79 -5.82
C THR A 214 5.59 8.33 -5.87
N THR A 215 6.06 7.45 -4.97
CA THR A 215 5.48 6.11 -4.81
C THR A 215 4.01 6.17 -4.36
N ALA A 216 3.67 7.07 -3.43
CA ALA A 216 2.29 7.25 -3.00
C ALA A 216 1.41 7.86 -4.10
N MET A 217 1.94 8.79 -4.88
CA MET A 217 1.26 9.45 -5.99
C MET A 217 1.34 8.66 -7.32
N SER A 218 1.45 7.34 -7.24
CA SER A 218 1.43 6.44 -8.40
C SER A 218 0.42 5.31 -8.21
N GLN A 219 0.32 4.42 -9.20
CA GLN A 219 -0.44 3.18 -9.10
C GLN A 219 -0.08 2.33 -7.88
N SER A 220 1.17 2.42 -7.36
CA SER A 220 1.54 1.72 -6.13
C SER A 220 0.72 2.23 -4.94
N GLY A 221 0.60 3.56 -4.78
CA GLY A 221 -0.25 4.15 -3.74
C GLY A 221 -1.74 3.90 -3.95
N ILE A 222 -2.24 3.91 -5.19
CA ILE A 222 -3.64 3.54 -5.48
C ILE A 222 -3.91 2.06 -5.20
N ALA A 223 -2.95 1.18 -5.50
CA ALA A 223 -3.06 -0.23 -5.14
C ALA A 223 -3.09 -0.41 -3.61
N ALA A 224 -2.33 0.40 -2.86
CA ALA A 224 -2.43 0.41 -1.40
C ALA A 224 -3.81 0.88 -0.91
N VAL A 225 -4.40 1.92 -1.50
CA VAL A 225 -5.77 2.37 -1.20
C VAL A 225 -6.80 1.27 -1.49
N GLU A 226 -6.69 0.64 -2.65
CA GLU A 226 -7.62 -0.41 -3.07
C GLU A 226 -7.54 -1.63 -2.15
N ARG A 227 -6.33 -2.06 -1.77
CA ARG A 227 -6.08 -3.18 -0.86
C ARG A 227 -6.46 -2.89 0.60
N ALA A 228 -6.41 -1.63 1.02
CA ALA A 228 -6.78 -1.23 2.38
C ALA A 228 -8.29 -1.14 2.58
N GLY A 229 -9.05 -0.90 1.51
CA GLY A 229 -10.52 -0.84 1.55
C GLY A 229 -11.15 -2.18 1.91
N LEU A 230 -12.34 -2.15 2.50
CA LEU A 230 -13.10 -3.35 2.85
C LEU A 230 -13.99 -3.81 1.69
N CYS A 231 -14.31 -2.94 0.72
CA CYS A 231 -15.13 -3.30 -0.42
C CYS A 231 -14.47 -4.41 -1.26
N ARG A 232 -15.15 -5.55 -1.34
CA ARG A 232 -14.73 -6.75 -2.11
C ARG A 232 -15.28 -6.76 -3.54
N ALA A 233 -16.10 -5.78 -3.89
CA ALA A 233 -16.70 -5.71 -5.21
C ALA A 233 -15.66 -5.32 -6.28
N ALA A 234 -15.35 -6.24 -7.19
CA ALA A 234 -14.71 -5.91 -8.45
C ALA A 234 -15.78 -5.43 -9.44
N VAL A 235 -15.53 -4.35 -10.18
CA VAL A 235 -16.55 -3.73 -11.06
C VAL A 235 -16.09 -3.70 -12.51
N SER A 236 -17.03 -3.84 -13.45
CA SER A 236 -16.78 -3.88 -14.90
C SER A 236 -17.67 -2.89 -15.67
N GLY A 237 -17.06 -2.24 -16.67
CA GLY A 237 -17.63 -1.14 -17.45
C GLY A 237 -17.52 0.23 -16.78
N GLY A 238 -18.08 1.26 -17.43
CA GLY A 238 -18.10 2.63 -16.89
C GLY A 238 -16.80 3.40 -17.11
N CYS A 239 -16.54 4.37 -16.23
CA CYS A 239 -15.30 5.15 -16.21
C CYS A 239 -14.62 5.06 -14.84
N ALA A 240 -13.29 5.02 -14.87
CA ALA A 240 -12.44 5.14 -13.70
C ALA A 240 -11.71 6.49 -13.72
N GLN A 241 -11.62 7.13 -12.57
CA GLN A 241 -10.91 8.40 -12.36
C GLN A 241 -9.97 8.21 -11.18
N VAL A 242 -8.75 8.69 -11.33
CA VAL A 242 -7.72 8.66 -10.30
C VAL A 242 -7.25 10.10 -10.07
N ASP A 243 -7.37 10.54 -8.83
CA ASP A 243 -6.97 11.88 -8.40
C ASP A 243 -5.86 11.77 -7.36
N TYR A 244 -4.79 12.49 -7.61
CA TYR A 244 -3.68 12.70 -6.69
C TYR A 244 -3.65 14.17 -6.30
N ARG A 245 -3.45 14.44 -5.01
CA ARG A 245 -3.28 15.80 -4.53
C ARG A 245 -2.13 15.87 -3.54
N LEU A 246 -1.28 16.89 -3.69
CA LEU A 246 -0.14 17.20 -2.85
C LEU A 246 -0.25 18.67 -2.40
N ASP A 247 -0.30 18.87 -1.09
CA ASP A 247 -0.26 20.19 -0.47
C ASP A 247 0.72 20.18 0.72
N GLU A 248 1.12 21.35 1.22
CA GLU A 248 1.73 21.52 2.53
C GLU A 248 0.79 21.03 3.66
N ASP A 249 1.35 20.35 4.67
CA ASP A 249 0.59 19.91 5.84
C ASP A 249 0.42 21.09 6.83
N PRO A 250 -0.82 21.60 7.04
CA PRO A 250 -1.04 22.75 7.92
C PRO A 250 -0.79 22.45 9.40
N GLU A 251 -0.79 21.17 9.79
CA GLU A 251 -0.59 20.74 11.18
C GLU A 251 0.87 20.43 11.51
N ARG A 252 1.70 20.25 10.48
CA ARG A 252 3.11 19.86 10.62
C ARG A 252 4.01 20.79 9.86
N LYS A 253 4.84 21.52 10.61
CA LYS A 253 5.91 22.32 10.00
C LYS A 253 6.80 21.42 9.14
N ASP A 254 6.99 21.82 7.89
CA ASP A 254 7.77 21.12 6.89
C ASP A 254 7.20 19.72 6.53
N GLY A 255 5.91 19.48 6.83
CA GLY A 255 5.19 18.28 6.44
C GLY A 255 4.45 18.46 5.12
N LEU A 256 4.17 17.34 4.45
CA LEU A 256 3.40 17.29 3.22
C LEU A 256 2.14 16.44 3.42
N LEU A 257 1.07 16.84 2.77
CA LEU A 257 -0.21 16.15 2.76
C LEU A 257 -0.47 15.59 1.37
N VAL A 258 -0.52 14.27 1.26
CA VAL A 258 -0.89 13.56 0.04
C VAL A 258 -2.30 13.01 0.19
N ARG A 259 -3.18 13.37 -0.74
CA ARG A 259 -4.51 12.78 -0.85
C ARG A 259 -4.62 11.94 -2.11
N LEU A 260 -5.02 10.70 -1.94
CA LEU A 260 -5.20 9.71 -2.99
C LEU A 260 -6.68 9.41 -3.13
N GLN A 261 -7.20 9.40 -4.34
CA GLN A 261 -8.59 9.07 -4.59
C GLN A 261 -8.74 8.23 -5.87
N THR A 262 -9.52 7.18 -5.77
CA THR A 262 -9.99 6.36 -6.91
C THR A 262 -11.51 6.42 -6.93
N ARG A 263 -12.08 6.70 -8.11
CA ARG A 263 -13.52 6.76 -8.31
C ARG A 263 -13.89 5.97 -9.55
N ARG A 264 -14.79 5.00 -9.38
CA ARG A 264 -15.38 4.21 -10.45
C ARG A 264 -16.87 4.50 -10.50
N GLN A 265 -17.39 4.81 -11.68
CA GLN A 265 -18.81 5.13 -11.86
C GLN A 265 -19.30 4.68 -13.24
N GLY A 266 -20.60 4.52 -13.41
CA GLY A 266 -21.14 4.12 -14.71
C GLY A 266 -20.96 2.63 -15.04
N PHE A 267 -20.36 1.85 -14.14
CA PHE A 267 -20.19 0.41 -14.30
C PHE A 267 -21.56 -0.29 -14.28
N ARG A 268 -21.64 -1.43 -14.98
CA ARG A 268 -22.90 -2.16 -15.21
C ARG A 268 -22.87 -3.57 -14.64
N GLU A 269 -21.70 -4.02 -14.24
CA GLU A 269 -21.48 -5.34 -13.68
C GLU A 269 -20.55 -5.23 -12.48
N TYR A 270 -20.77 -6.12 -11.51
CA TYR A 270 -19.88 -6.30 -10.37
C TYR A 270 -19.74 -7.78 -10.03
N LEU A 271 -18.61 -8.13 -9.46
CA LEU A 271 -18.27 -9.45 -8.95
C LEU A 271 -18.01 -9.31 -7.46
N LEU A 272 -18.62 -10.19 -6.67
CA LEU A 272 -18.31 -10.31 -5.26
C LEU A 272 -17.43 -11.54 -5.09
N ASP A 273 -16.27 -11.34 -4.48
CA ASP A 273 -15.50 -12.43 -3.95
C ASP A 273 -16.26 -13.01 -2.75
N ALA A 274 -17.01 -14.09 -2.96
CA ALA A 274 -17.76 -14.75 -1.91
C ALA A 274 -16.87 -15.83 -1.28
N PRO A 275 -16.64 -15.82 0.04
CA PRO A 275 -15.81 -16.82 0.70
C PRO A 275 -16.42 -18.22 0.46
N GLY A 276 -15.70 -19.07 -0.26
CA GLY A 276 -16.12 -20.43 -0.60
C GLY A 276 -16.83 -20.60 -1.96
N ALA A 277 -17.07 -19.52 -2.72
CA ALA A 277 -17.41 -19.66 -4.14
C ALA A 277 -16.16 -20.01 -4.94
N SER A 278 -16.24 -20.97 -5.85
CA SER A 278 -15.14 -21.20 -6.79
C SER A 278 -15.03 -19.99 -7.74
N GLU A 279 -13.82 -19.64 -8.18
CA GLU A 279 -13.64 -18.55 -9.17
C GLU A 279 -14.45 -18.82 -10.46
N GLU A 280 -14.69 -20.09 -10.78
CA GLU A 280 -15.49 -20.51 -11.95
C GLU A 280 -16.99 -20.25 -11.78
N ASP A 281 -17.48 -20.12 -10.54
CA ASP A 281 -18.91 -19.89 -10.22
C ASP A 281 -19.25 -18.41 -10.04
N ALA A 282 -18.26 -17.53 -9.93
CA ALA A 282 -18.48 -16.10 -9.74
C ALA A 282 -18.90 -15.41 -11.07
N ALA A 283 -20.17 -15.58 -11.44
CA ALA A 283 -20.74 -14.89 -12.59
C ALA A 283 -20.91 -13.38 -12.31
N PRO A 284 -20.57 -12.49 -13.27
CA PRO A 284 -20.82 -11.05 -13.12
C PRO A 284 -22.30 -10.76 -12.85
N LEU A 285 -22.56 -9.99 -11.80
CA LEU A 285 -23.90 -9.54 -11.41
C LEU A 285 -24.17 -8.18 -12.04
N SER A 286 -25.33 -8.02 -12.68
CA SER A 286 -25.71 -6.73 -13.27
C SER A 286 -26.10 -5.69 -12.22
N CYS A 287 -25.73 -4.43 -12.45
CA CYS A 287 -26.12 -3.27 -11.64
C CYS A 287 -26.51 -2.08 -12.53
N ALA A 288 -27.15 -1.08 -11.92
CA ALA A 288 -27.52 0.15 -12.61
C ALA A 288 -26.28 1.01 -12.90
N SER A 289 -26.28 1.73 -14.02
CA SER A 289 -25.18 2.66 -14.38
C SER A 289 -25.06 3.87 -13.46
N SER A 290 -26.02 4.09 -12.55
CA SER A 290 -25.89 5.07 -11.48
C SER A 290 -25.05 4.55 -10.30
N SER A 291 -24.50 3.34 -10.38
CA SER A 291 -23.62 2.79 -9.37
C SER A 291 -22.27 3.50 -9.38
N SER A 292 -21.69 3.65 -8.19
CA SER A 292 -20.40 4.30 -7.98
C SER A 292 -19.66 3.65 -6.82
N LEU A 293 -18.33 3.68 -6.90
CA LEU A 293 -17.41 3.27 -5.86
C LEU A 293 -16.35 4.35 -5.77
N GLN A 294 -16.12 4.87 -4.57
CA GLN A 294 -15.06 5.85 -4.31
C GLN A 294 -14.26 5.42 -3.09
N LYS A 295 -12.94 5.42 -3.22
CA LYS A 295 -12.02 5.27 -2.10
C LYS A 295 -11.13 6.50 -2.03
N THR A 296 -10.86 6.97 -0.83
CA THR A 296 -10.03 8.14 -0.59
C THR A 296 -9.18 7.91 0.65
N ALA A 297 -7.92 8.33 0.58
CA ALA A 297 -7.03 8.34 1.71
C ALA A 297 -6.26 9.65 1.78
N THR A 298 -5.98 10.10 3.00
CA THR A 298 -5.15 11.28 3.27
C THR A 298 -3.97 10.86 4.12
N VAL A 299 -2.76 11.16 3.66
CA VAL A 299 -1.49 10.73 4.25
C VAL A 299 -0.62 11.94 4.52
N SER A 300 -0.13 12.07 5.74
CA SER A 300 0.89 13.05 6.11
C SER A 300 2.28 12.43 6.01
N TYR A 301 3.20 13.14 5.37
CA TYR A 301 4.61 12.80 5.30
C TYR A 301 5.42 13.85 6.05
N GLY A 302 6.23 13.39 7.01
CA GLY A 302 7.19 14.22 7.75
C GLY A 302 8.58 14.23 7.10
N PRO A 303 9.38 15.26 7.37
CA PRO A 303 10.75 15.38 6.82
C PRO A 303 11.71 14.31 7.37
N GLY A 304 11.37 13.67 8.51
CA GLY A 304 12.13 12.59 9.12
C GLY A 304 11.77 11.20 8.59
N GLY A 305 10.81 11.13 7.66
CA GLY A 305 10.26 9.87 7.16
C GLY A 305 9.16 9.25 7.98
N GLU A 306 8.55 10.07 8.83
CA GLU A 306 7.25 9.75 9.38
C GLU A 306 6.23 9.70 8.23
N VAL A 307 5.48 8.60 8.18
CA VAL A 307 4.29 8.48 7.32
C VAL A 307 3.14 8.26 8.30
N ASP A 308 2.05 9.01 8.17
CA ASP A 308 0.86 8.81 8.99
C ASP A 308 -0.40 8.95 8.13
N VAL A 309 -1.21 7.90 8.05
CA VAL A 309 -2.54 7.96 7.45
C VAL A 309 -3.48 8.71 8.40
N LEU A 310 -4.04 9.82 7.94
CA LEU A 310 -4.92 10.70 8.73
C LEU A 310 -6.38 10.33 8.60
N ASP A 311 -6.76 9.92 7.39
CA ASP A 311 -8.14 9.65 7.03
C ASP A 311 -8.20 8.57 5.95
N PHE A 312 -9.22 7.73 6.04
CA PHE A 312 -9.55 6.75 5.02
C PHE A 312 -11.07 6.68 4.89
N ARG A 313 -11.56 6.82 3.66
CA ARG A 313 -12.98 6.82 3.36
C ARG A 313 -13.26 5.91 2.17
N GLU A 314 -14.29 5.10 2.32
CA GLU A 314 -14.80 4.21 1.28
C GLU A 314 -16.32 4.42 1.16
N ASP A 315 -16.76 4.92 0.01
CA ASP A 315 -18.16 5.11 -0.33
C ASP A 315 -18.54 4.12 -1.43
N VAL A 316 -19.37 3.13 -1.09
CA VAL A 316 -19.86 2.12 -2.03
C VAL A 316 -21.35 2.32 -2.27
N HIS A 317 -21.73 2.50 -3.52
CA HIS A 317 -23.12 2.66 -3.92
C HIS A 317 -23.39 1.81 -5.16
N ILE A 318 -23.78 0.56 -4.94
CA ILE A 318 -24.18 -0.37 -6.01
C ILE A 318 -25.69 -0.52 -5.99
N ARG A 319 -26.34 -0.34 -7.14
CA ARG A 319 -27.79 -0.49 -7.28
C ARG A 319 -28.15 -1.68 -8.16
N ARG A 320 -29.05 -2.54 -7.70
CA ARG A 320 -29.53 -3.72 -8.44
C ARG A 320 -31.06 -3.76 -8.36
N GLY A 321 -31.72 -3.90 -9.50
CA GLY A 321 -33.20 -3.91 -9.56
C GLY A 321 -33.86 -2.60 -9.10
N GLY A 322 -33.12 -1.48 -9.08
CA GLY A 322 -33.59 -0.18 -8.58
C GLY A 322 -33.31 0.09 -7.10
N GLU A 323 -32.92 -0.93 -6.34
CA GLU A 323 -32.58 -0.86 -4.91
C GLU A 323 -31.08 -0.69 -4.71
N THR A 324 -30.68 0.02 -3.65
CA THR A 324 -29.27 0.12 -3.23
C THR A 324 -28.94 -1.11 -2.39
N LEU A 325 -27.82 -1.76 -2.71
CA LEU A 325 -27.34 -2.90 -1.95
C LEU A 325 -26.75 -2.42 -0.62
N GLU A 326 -27.02 -3.18 0.44
CA GLU A 326 -26.49 -2.90 1.78
C GLU A 326 -24.95 -3.07 1.79
N PRO A 327 -24.19 -2.15 2.42
CA PRO A 327 -22.73 -2.22 2.47
C PRO A 327 -22.18 -3.53 3.02
N GLU A 328 -22.87 -4.17 3.97
CA GLU A 328 -22.48 -5.44 4.59
C GLU A 328 -22.44 -6.61 3.58
N LEU A 329 -23.12 -6.48 2.44
CA LEU A 329 -23.07 -7.47 1.36
C LEU A 329 -21.88 -7.23 0.40
N LEU A 330 -21.31 -6.02 0.43
CA LEU A 330 -20.27 -5.57 -0.51
C LEU A 330 -18.89 -5.52 0.15
N CYS A 331 -18.85 -5.32 1.47
CA CYS A 331 -17.64 -5.16 2.24
C CYS A 331 -17.28 -6.44 3.01
N ALA A 332 -15.97 -6.71 3.14
CA ALA A 332 -15.45 -7.75 4.01
C ALA A 332 -15.78 -7.43 5.47
N ALA A 333 -16.07 -8.47 6.26
CA ALA A 333 -16.07 -8.33 7.70
C ALA A 333 -14.62 -8.17 8.20
N ILE A 334 -14.44 -7.41 9.28
CA ILE A 334 -13.13 -7.34 9.94
C ILE A 334 -12.92 -8.66 10.67
N PRO A 335 -11.81 -9.39 10.41
CA PRO A 335 -11.59 -10.70 11.02
C PRO A 335 -11.31 -10.55 12.51
N TRP A 336 -12.12 -11.19 13.36
CA TRP A 336 -11.85 -11.20 14.80
C TRP A 336 -10.73 -12.18 15.13
N VAL A 337 -9.63 -11.66 15.70
CA VAL A 337 -8.52 -12.47 16.22
C VAL A 337 -8.49 -12.32 17.74
N PRO A 338 -8.94 -13.34 18.50
CA PRO A 338 -8.90 -13.33 19.95
C PRO A 338 -7.49 -12.96 20.44
N ALA A 339 -7.39 -12.20 21.52
CA ALA A 339 -6.12 -12.10 22.21
C ALA A 339 -5.71 -13.53 22.59
N GLU A 340 -4.52 -13.98 22.13
CA GLU A 340 -3.93 -15.19 22.66
C GLU A 340 -3.95 -15.01 24.17
N SER A 341 -4.74 -15.83 24.88
CA SER A 341 -4.65 -15.86 26.32
C SER A 341 -3.20 -16.21 26.57
N SER A 342 -2.40 -15.24 27.01
CA SER A 342 -1.06 -15.51 27.49
C SER A 342 -1.28 -16.41 28.70
N ALA A 343 -1.42 -17.71 28.42
CA ALA A 343 -1.25 -18.74 29.41
C ALA A 343 0.11 -18.40 29.96
N VAL A 344 0.10 -17.87 31.18
CA VAL A 344 1.27 -17.41 31.92
C VAL A 344 2.14 -18.65 32.08
N GLY A 345 2.93 -18.96 31.05
CA GLY A 345 4.18 -19.64 31.23
C GLY A 345 4.95 -18.79 32.23
N PRO A 346 5.78 -19.39 33.10
CA PRO A 346 6.60 -18.65 34.05
C PRO A 346 7.61 -17.81 33.25
N GLU A 347 7.15 -16.66 32.75
CA GLU A 347 7.99 -15.62 32.20
C GLU A 347 8.84 -15.12 33.36
N VAL A 348 10.14 -15.34 33.22
CA VAL A 348 11.18 -14.70 34.00
C VAL A 348 10.93 -13.20 33.93
N SER A 349 10.41 -12.65 35.02
CA SER A 349 10.11 -11.24 35.20
C SER A 349 11.30 -10.37 34.79
N ALA A 350 11.30 -9.88 33.56
CA ALA A 350 12.09 -8.73 33.17
C ALA A 350 11.20 -7.49 33.38
N PRO A 351 11.43 -6.70 34.45
CA PRO A 351 10.55 -5.59 34.77
C PRO A 351 10.69 -4.46 33.74
N GLY A 352 9.57 -4.09 33.13
CA GLY A 352 9.18 -2.71 32.81
C GLY A 352 10.23 -1.78 32.19
N ARG A 353 10.70 -2.07 30.96
CA ARG A 353 11.59 -1.16 30.21
C ARG A 353 11.15 -0.82 28.78
N TRP A 354 9.86 -0.89 28.48
CA TRP A 354 9.34 -0.46 27.17
C TRP A 354 9.16 1.07 27.03
N LEU A 355 9.30 1.83 28.13
CA LEU A 355 9.16 3.30 28.13
C LEU A 355 10.48 4.11 28.10
N LEU A 356 11.65 3.47 27.99
CA LEU A 356 12.95 4.18 28.06
C LEU A 356 13.90 3.97 26.87
N ALA A 357 13.58 3.10 25.90
CA ALA A 357 14.43 2.90 24.74
C ALA A 357 14.46 4.14 23.81
N ASP A 358 13.41 4.97 23.82
CA ASP A 358 13.35 6.22 23.04
C ASP A 358 14.10 7.41 23.65
N CYS A 359 14.40 7.38 24.96
CA CYS A 359 15.23 8.43 25.57
C CYS A 359 16.73 8.24 25.28
N VAL A 360 17.20 7.01 25.05
CA VAL A 360 18.64 6.74 24.89
C VAL A 360 19.14 7.04 23.46
N ARG A 361 18.29 6.95 22.43
CA ARG A 361 18.69 7.39 21.07
C ARG A 361 18.72 8.91 20.90
N ARG A 362 17.90 9.66 21.64
CA ARG A 362 17.89 11.14 21.57
C ARG A 362 18.94 11.84 22.44
N LEU A 363 19.60 11.13 23.37
CA LEU A 363 20.65 11.69 24.22
C LEU A 363 22.08 11.50 23.69
N CYS A 364 22.31 10.63 22.71
CA CYS A 364 23.64 10.40 22.13
C CYS A 364 24.06 11.38 21.01
N SER A 365 23.17 12.26 20.54
CA SER A 365 23.50 13.29 19.54
C SER A 365 24.05 14.60 20.12
N ARG A 366 24.22 14.69 21.46
CA ARG A 366 24.73 15.90 22.14
C ARG A 366 26.19 15.83 22.61
N CYS A 367 26.94 14.78 22.32
CA CYS A 367 28.38 14.75 22.60
C CYS A 367 29.20 15.29 21.42
N ARG A 368 29.24 16.62 21.28
CA ARG A 368 30.41 17.31 20.71
C ARG A 368 31.41 17.58 21.85
N PRO A 369 32.71 17.33 21.64
CA PRO A 369 33.74 18.23 22.12
C PRO A 369 34.24 19.09 20.96
N ARG A 370 34.19 20.41 21.19
CA ARG A 370 34.85 21.46 20.43
C ARG A 370 36.36 21.46 20.77
N ARG A 371 37.18 21.57 19.72
CA ARG A 371 38.44 22.35 19.58
C ARG A 371 39.67 22.09 20.49
N GLY A 372 40.80 21.90 19.80
CA GLY A 372 42.09 22.57 20.03
C GLY A 372 42.96 22.40 18.77
N LEU A 373 43.10 23.39 17.86
CA LEU A 373 44.10 24.49 17.84
C LEU A 373 45.56 24.06 18.06
N ARG A 374 46.36 23.99 16.98
CA ARG A 374 47.58 24.81 16.69
C ARG A 374 48.42 24.19 15.56
N GLN A 375 48.70 24.97 14.49
CA GLN A 375 50.03 25.50 14.06
C GLN A 375 50.99 24.43 13.53
N GLU A 376 51.83 24.61 12.52
CA GLU A 376 52.15 25.60 11.47
C GLU A 376 53.31 24.93 10.68
N ALA A 377 53.64 25.43 9.49
CA ALA A 377 54.87 25.15 8.71
C ALA A 377 54.98 23.73 8.09
N GLN A 378 55.50 23.51 6.89
CA GLN A 378 56.36 24.30 6.01
C GLN A 378 56.38 23.65 4.60
N GLU A 379 56.59 24.47 3.57
CA GLU A 379 57.44 24.26 2.38
C GLU A 379 57.72 22.80 1.92
N THR A 380 57.52 22.38 0.67
CA THR A 380 58.38 22.73 -0.47
C THR A 380 57.90 22.07 -1.78
N ALA A 381 58.33 22.68 -2.90
CA ALA A 381 58.60 22.09 -4.23
C ALA A 381 57.40 21.67 -5.11
N ALA A 382 57.10 22.34 -6.23
CA ALA A 382 57.88 22.51 -7.46
C ALA A 382 58.05 21.21 -8.28
N GLY A 383 57.46 21.20 -9.47
CA GLY A 383 57.59 20.17 -10.52
C GLY A 383 56.25 20.02 -11.23
N GLY A 384 55.98 20.61 -12.40
CA GLY A 384 56.83 20.71 -13.58
C GLY A 384 56.53 19.51 -14.48
N GLY A 385 55.81 19.73 -15.59
CA GLY A 385 55.51 18.64 -16.53
C GLY A 385 54.51 19.02 -17.62
N ALA A 386 54.95 19.85 -18.56
CA ALA A 386 54.27 20.06 -19.83
C ALA A 386 54.38 18.81 -20.71
N TYR A 387 53.28 18.42 -21.37
CA TYR A 387 53.29 17.53 -22.53
C TYR A 387 52.83 18.31 -23.76
N ARG A 388 53.77 18.54 -24.69
CA ARG A 388 53.53 18.78 -26.11
C ARG A 388 54.64 18.09 -26.89
N SER A 389 54.27 17.07 -27.65
CA SER A 389 54.68 16.82 -29.04
C SER A 389 53.76 15.74 -29.58
#